data_AF-A0A7J7S1M3-F1
#
_entry.id   AF-A0A7J7S1M3-F1
#
_cell.length_a   1.000
_cell.length_b   1.000
_cell.length_c   1.000
_cell.angle_alpha   90.00
_cell.angle_beta   90.00
_cell.angle_gamma   90.00
#
_symmetry.space_group_name_H-M   'P 1'
#
loop_
_entity.id
_entity.type
_entity.pdbx_description
1 polymer ?
#
loop_
_entity_poly.entity_id
_entity_poly.type
_entity_poly.pdbx_seq_one_letter_code
_entity_poly.pdbx_strand_id
1 'polypeptide(L)'
;MQGKYILTPSPITYGEEQLLHFLGQLLGIAIRADVPLPLDLLPSFWKTLVGEPLDPDQDLQEADILTYNYVKKFESINDEIELEALCAEIASQHLATESPDSPNKPCCRFTYLTMTGEEVELCSRGRHIPVAWENKDIYAAAIRSLRLRELQNDECATAVRAGLGSIVPLQLLTTLSPLEMELRTCGLPYINLEFLKAHTMYQVGLMETDQHIEFFWGALEMFAQEELCKFIKFACNQERIPFTCPCKDGGPDTAHVPPYPMKIAPPDGTAGSPDSRYIRVETCMFMIKLPQYSSLEIMLEKLRCAIHYREDPLSG
;
A
#
# COMPACT_ATOMS: atom_id res chain seq x y z
N MET A 1 2.92 -9.87 -6.66
CA MET A 1 2.53 -8.87 -5.64
C MET A 1 2.47 -7.50 -6.31
N GLN A 2 1.37 -6.77 -6.16
CA GLN A 2 1.17 -5.42 -6.73
C GLN A 2 1.99 -4.35 -5.95
N GLY A 3 3.30 -4.55 -5.76
CA GLY A 3 4.15 -3.62 -5.01
C GLY A 3 3.82 -3.47 -3.52
N LYS A 4 2.93 -4.31 -2.97
CA LYS A 4 2.57 -4.32 -1.54
C LYS A 4 3.60 -5.07 -0.70
N TYR A 5 3.82 -4.58 0.52
CA TYR A 5 4.76 -5.12 1.50
C TYR A 5 4.04 -5.97 2.55
N ILE A 6 4.80 -6.87 3.16
CA ILE A 6 4.43 -7.65 4.34
C ILE A 6 5.48 -7.47 5.43
N LEU A 7 5.12 -7.72 6.68
CA LEU A 7 6.12 -7.86 7.73
C LEU A 7 6.87 -9.17 7.55
N THR A 8 8.19 -9.14 7.69
CA THR A 8 9.02 -10.34 7.60
C THR A 8 8.58 -11.37 8.65
N PRO A 9 8.19 -12.59 8.24
CA PRO A 9 7.71 -13.63 9.16
C PRO A 9 8.87 -14.41 9.77
N SER A 10 9.73 -13.71 10.52
CA SER A 10 10.87 -14.27 11.23
C SER A 10 10.81 -13.90 12.71
N PRO A 11 11.43 -14.68 13.60
CA PRO A 11 11.60 -14.27 15.00
C PRO A 11 12.20 -12.87 15.08
N ILE A 12 11.57 -11.98 15.83
CA ILE A 12 12.02 -10.60 15.94
C ILE A 12 13.12 -10.46 17.00
N THR A 13 14.14 -9.69 16.68
CA THR A 13 15.11 -9.21 17.66
C THR A 13 14.50 -8.09 18.51
N TYR A 14 15.09 -7.84 19.68
CA TYR A 14 14.68 -6.70 20.52
C TYR A 14 14.74 -5.36 19.76
N GLY A 15 15.73 -5.16 18.89
CA GLY A 15 15.83 -3.95 18.08
C GLY A 15 14.66 -3.80 17.09
N GLU A 16 14.28 -4.88 16.42
CA GLU A 16 13.14 -4.91 15.49
C GLU A 16 11.81 -4.71 16.22
N GLU A 17 11.65 -5.29 17.41
CA GLU A 17 10.48 -5.06 18.26
C GLU A 17 10.30 -3.57 18.57
N GLN A 18 11.38 -2.84 18.91
CA GLN A 18 11.33 -1.40 19.15
C GLN A 18 10.96 -0.61 17.89
N LEU A 19 11.45 -1.01 16.72
CA LEU A 19 11.09 -0.39 15.44
C LEU A 19 9.62 -0.64 15.08
N LEU A 20 9.10 -1.84 15.33
CA LEU A 20 7.70 -2.18 15.11
C LEU A 20 6.78 -1.45 16.09
N HIS A 21 7.19 -1.31 17.34
CA HIS A 21 6.50 -0.46 18.30
C HIS A 21 6.47 1.00 17.82
N PHE A 22 7.60 1.53 17.35
CA PHE A 22 7.63 2.88 16.78
C PHE A 22 6.76 3.01 15.52
N LEU A 23 6.75 1.99 14.63
CA LEU A 23 5.82 1.95 13.50
C LEU A 23 4.38 2.05 13.98
N GLY A 24 3.98 1.29 15.00
CA GLY A 24 2.66 1.38 15.62
C GLY A 24 2.33 2.80 16.10
N GLN A 25 3.29 3.48 16.72
CA GLN A 25 3.12 4.89 17.13
C GLN A 25 2.90 5.81 15.93
N LEU A 26 3.65 5.63 14.83
CA LEU A 26 3.46 6.38 13.59
C LEU A 26 2.06 6.16 13.01
N LEU A 27 1.56 4.92 12.97
CA LEU A 27 0.19 4.62 12.51
C LEU A 27 -0.84 5.34 13.40
N GLY A 28 -0.65 5.33 14.73
CA GLY A 28 -1.52 6.03 15.67
C GLY A 28 -1.51 7.55 15.51
N ILE A 29 -0.33 8.13 15.23
CA ILE A 29 -0.19 9.57 14.95
C ILE A 29 -0.90 9.90 13.64
N ALA A 30 -0.72 9.09 12.59
CA ALA A 30 -1.39 9.27 11.31
C ALA A 30 -2.91 9.30 11.46
N ILE A 31 -3.48 8.35 12.22
CA ILE A 31 -4.92 8.30 12.51
C ILE A 31 -5.40 9.52 13.30
N ARG A 32 -4.61 10.00 14.26
CA ARG A 32 -5.00 11.13 15.13
C ARG A 32 -4.84 12.49 14.45
N ALA A 33 -3.82 12.63 13.62
CA ALA A 33 -3.52 13.87 12.91
C ALA A 33 -4.17 13.93 11.53
N ASP A 34 -4.78 12.83 11.08
CA ASP A 34 -5.30 12.59 9.73
C ASP A 34 -4.25 12.78 8.62
N VAL A 35 -2.95 12.72 8.95
CA VAL A 35 -1.85 12.85 7.98
C VAL A 35 -1.53 11.46 7.42
N PRO A 36 -1.84 11.18 6.14
CA PRO A 36 -1.67 9.85 5.58
C PRO A 36 -0.22 9.42 5.47
N LEU A 37 0.09 8.18 5.85
CA LEU A 37 1.38 7.56 5.58
C LEU A 37 1.32 6.82 4.23
N PRO A 38 2.30 7.01 3.32
CA PRO A 38 2.33 6.33 2.03
C PRO A 38 2.84 4.89 2.19
N LEU A 39 2.08 4.05 2.91
CA LEU A 39 2.37 2.64 3.12
C LEU A 39 1.45 1.79 2.26
N ASP A 40 2.06 0.90 1.48
CA ASP A 40 1.37 -0.11 0.67
C ASP A 40 1.53 -1.48 1.34
N LEU A 41 0.69 -1.79 2.32
CA LEU A 41 0.74 -3.07 3.05
C LEU A 41 -0.35 -4.03 2.53
N LEU A 42 -0.11 -5.35 2.62
CA LEU A 42 -1.14 -6.33 2.28
C LEU A 42 -2.36 -6.22 3.20
N PRO A 43 -3.58 -6.56 2.71
CA PRO A 43 -4.80 -6.57 3.53
C PRO A 43 -4.69 -7.43 4.80
N SER A 44 -3.92 -8.51 4.76
CA SER A 44 -3.66 -9.38 5.91
C SER A 44 -3.05 -8.62 7.10
N PHE A 45 -2.17 -7.64 6.86
CA PHE A 45 -1.61 -6.81 7.92
C PHE A 45 -2.70 -6.03 8.67
N TRP A 46 -3.62 -5.41 7.93
CA TRP A 46 -4.72 -4.63 8.51
C TRP A 46 -5.72 -5.52 9.25
N LYS A 47 -6.01 -6.72 8.73
CA LYS A 47 -6.82 -7.74 9.39
C LYS A 47 -6.23 -8.12 10.75
N THR A 48 -4.94 -8.44 10.79
CA THR A 48 -4.25 -8.77 12.05
C THR A 48 -4.27 -7.58 13.02
N LEU A 49 -4.12 -6.34 12.53
CA LEU A 49 -4.18 -5.15 13.37
C LEU A 49 -5.55 -4.90 13.99
N VAL A 50 -6.67 -5.24 13.33
CA VAL A 50 -8.01 -5.07 13.91
C VAL A 50 -8.52 -6.33 14.63
N GLY A 51 -7.81 -7.45 14.49
CA GLY A 51 -8.17 -8.75 15.07
C GLY A 51 -9.17 -9.54 14.23
N GLU A 52 -9.26 -9.25 12.93
CA GLU A 52 -10.06 -10.04 11.99
C GLU A 52 -9.25 -11.28 11.56
N PRO A 53 -9.87 -12.49 11.52
CA PRO A 53 -9.19 -13.69 11.07
C PRO A 53 -8.84 -13.61 9.58
N LEU A 54 -7.71 -14.20 9.20
CA LEU A 54 -7.33 -14.34 7.79
C LEU A 54 -8.20 -15.39 7.09
N ASP A 55 -8.61 -15.09 5.88
CA ASP A 55 -9.27 -16.01 4.95
C ASP A 55 -8.21 -16.94 4.33
N PRO A 56 -8.37 -18.27 4.48
CA PRO A 56 -7.38 -19.24 4.06
C PRO A 56 -7.12 -19.31 2.56
N ASP A 57 -8.06 -18.89 1.73
CA ASP A 57 -7.94 -18.93 0.28
C ASP A 57 -7.63 -17.53 -0.28
N GLN A 58 -8.37 -16.50 0.12
CA GLN A 58 -8.19 -15.14 -0.38
C GLN A 58 -6.84 -14.55 0.05
N ASP A 59 -6.52 -14.57 1.36
CA ASP A 59 -5.28 -13.92 1.83
C ASP A 59 -4.04 -14.69 1.36
N LEU A 60 -4.15 -16.02 1.22
CA LEU A 60 -3.10 -16.82 0.61
C LEU A 60 -2.91 -16.46 -0.87
N GLN A 61 -3.99 -16.34 -1.63
CA GLN A 61 -3.93 -15.99 -3.05
C GLN A 61 -3.29 -14.60 -3.27
N GLU A 62 -3.63 -13.63 -2.44
CA GLU A 62 -3.11 -12.27 -2.52
C GLU A 62 -1.62 -12.19 -2.13
N ALA A 63 -1.22 -12.94 -1.10
CA ALA A 63 0.15 -12.95 -0.62
C ALA A 63 1.08 -13.80 -1.50
N ASP A 64 0.68 -15.03 -1.84
CA ASP A 64 1.52 -16.01 -2.51
C ASP A 64 0.71 -16.82 -3.52
N ILE A 65 0.53 -16.22 -4.70
CA ILE A 65 -0.21 -16.83 -5.81
C ILE A 65 0.38 -18.17 -6.26
N LEU A 66 1.70 -18.38 -6.12
CA LEU A 66 2.34 -19.64 -6.52
C LEU A 66 1.96 -20.75 -5.54
N THR A 67 2.13 -20.50 -4.24
CA THR A 67 1.74 -21.46 -3.21
C THR A 67 0.23 -21.71 -3.22
N TYR A 68 -0.59 -20.68 -3.43
CA TYR A 68 -2.04 -20.82 -3.63
C TYR A 68 -2.35 -21.79 -4.77
N ASN A 69 -1.73 -21.60 -5.93
CA ASN A 69 -1.93 -22.48 -7.09
C ASN A 69 -1.50 -23.91 -6.80
N TYR A 70 -0.42 -24.13 -6.05
CA TYR A 70 -0.02 -25.48 -5.64
C TYR A 70 -1.04 -26.14 -4.73
N VAL A 71 -1.51 -25.44 -3.72
CA VAL A 71 -2.55 -25.94 -2.82
C VAL A 71 -3.81 -26.31 -3.61
N LYS A 72 -4.25 -25.45 -4.54
CA LYS A 72 -5.41 -25.75 -5.41
C LYS A 72 -5.17 -26.94 -6.33
N LYS A 73 -3.97 -27.09 -6.90
CA LYS A 73 -3.61 -28.27 -7.70
C LYS A 73 -3.68 -29.55 -6.86
N PHE A 74 -3.13 -29.56 -5.64
CA PHE A 74 -3.24 -30.72 -4.73
C PHE A 74 -4.69 -31.12 -4.44
N GLU A 75 -5.58 -30.13 -4.27
CA GLU A 75 -7.00 -30.34 -4.04
C GLU A 75 -7.74 -30.90 -5.28
N SER A 76 -7.29 -30.55 -6.49
CA SER A 76 -7.95 -30.95 -7.75
C SER A 76 -7.32 -32.16 -8.47
N ILE A 77 -6.19 -32.67 -7.99
CA ILE A 77 -5.47 -33.81 -8.56
C ILE A 77 -6.31 -35.08 -8.49
N ASN A 78 -6.34 -35.85 -9.59
CA ASN A 78 -7.21 -37.02 -9.75
C ASN A 78 -6.47 -38.37 -9.77
N ASP A 79 -5.16 -38.36 -9.99
CA ASP A 79 -4.35 -39.58 -10.00
C ASP A 79 -2.91 -39.37 -9.49
N GLU A 80 -2.22 -40.48 -9.24
CA GLU A 80 -0.84 -40.48 -8.73
C GLU A 80 0.18 -39.87 -9.69
N ILE A 81 -0.07 -39.93 -11.01
CA ILE A 81 0.86 -39.39 -12.01
C ILE A 81 0.84 -37.86 -11.95
N GLU A 82 -0.34 -37.25 -11.84
CA GLU A 82 -0.50 -35.81 -11.63
C GLU A 82 0.13 -35.37 -10.30
N LEU A 83 -0.02 -36.16 -9.23
CA LEU A 83 0.61 -35.90 -7.93
C LEU A 83 2.14 -35.90 -8.02
N GLU A 84 2.72 -36.89 -8.68
CA GLU A 84 4.17 -37.01 -8.88
C GLU A 84 4.72 -35.84 -9.70
N ALA A 85 4.01 -35.44 -10.76
CA ALA A 85 4.39 -34.30 -11.59
C ALA A 85 4.39 -32.99 -10.79
N LEU A 86 3.36 -32.75 -9.96
CA LEU A 86 3.30 -31.58 -9.08
C LEU A 86 4.41 -31.61 -8.02
N CYS A 87 4.68 -32.77 -7.43
CA CYS A 87 5.77 -32.91 -6.46
C CYS A 87 7.13 -32.62 -7.10
N ALA A 88 7.35 -33.08 -8.34
CA ALA A 88 8.55 -32.76 -9.11
C ALA A 88 8.65 -31.26 -9.41
N GLU A 89 7.55 -30.61 -9.79
CA GLU A 89 7.48 -29.16 -10.04
C GLU A 89 7.89 -28.37 -8.78
N ILE A 90 7.29 -28.68 -7.63
CA ILE A 90 7.59 -28.00 -6.35
C ILE A 90 9.04 -28.25 -5.94
N ALA A 91 9.52 -29.49 -6.03
CA ALA A 91 10.90 -29.81 -5.70
C ALA A 91 11.90 -29.09 -6.61
N SER A 92 11.64 -29.00 -7.92
CA SER A 92 12.53 -28.29 -8.84
C SER A 92 12.65 -26.79 -8.57
N GLN A 93 11.59 -26.18 -8.01
CA GLN A 93 11.57 -24.75 -7.70
C GLN A 93 12.10 -24.42 -6.29
N HIS A 94 11.98 -25.35 -5.33
CA HIS A 94 12.22 -25.08 -3.91
C HIS A 94 13.37 -25.90 -3.32
N LEU A 95 13.76 -27.02 -3.93
CA LEU A 95 14.70 -28.00 -3.38
C LEU A 95 15.87 -28.25 -4.34
N ALA A 96 16.95 -27.50 -4.18
CA ALA A 96 18.25 -27.83 -4.77
C ALA A 96 18.97 -28.95 -3.98
N THR A 97 18.24 -29.92 -3.43
CA THR A 97 18.81 -31.02 -2.64
C THR A 97 18.61 -32.32 -3.40
N GLU A 98 19.64 -32.73 -4.13
CA GLU A 98 19.77 -34.09 -4.64
C GLU A 98 19.81 -35.04 -3.44
N SER A 99 18.78 -35.87 -3.29
CA SER A 99 18.79 -36.97 -2.32
C SER A 99 19.75 -38.07 -2.82
N PRO A 100 20.76 -38.50 -2.04
CA PRO A 100 21.72 -39.53 -2.47
C PRO A 100 21.11 -40.93 -2.62
N ASP A 101 19.90 -41.18 -2.09
CA ASP A 101 19.38 -42.54 -1.89
C ASP A 101 18.38 -43.01 -2.97
N SER A 102 18.12 -42.24 -4.03
CA SER A 102 17.33 -42.71 -5.18
C SER A 102 17.55 -41.81 -6.40
N PRO A 103 18.34 -42.24 -7.41
CA PRO A 103 18.71 -41.37 -8.54
C PRO A 103 17.57 -40.96 -9.48
N ASN A 104 16.31 -41.33 -9.24
CA ASN A 104 15.27 -41.25 -10.27
C ASN A 104 13.86 -40.86 -9.83
N LYS A 105 13.66 -40.21 -8.67
CA LYS A 105 12.36 -39.60 -8.39
C LYS A 105 12.45 -38.42 -7.41
N PRO A 106 12.19 -37.17 -7.84
CA PRO A 106 11.96 -36.07 -6.90
C PRO A 106 10.73 -36.43 -6.07
N CYS A 107 10.90 -36.60 -4.76
CA CYS A 107 9.83 -36.97 -3.84
C CYS A 107 9.65 -35.83 -2.84
N CYS A 108 8.51 -35.14 -2.92
CA CYS A 108 8.11 -34.19 -1.89
C CYS A 108 8.01 -34.92 -0.55
N ARG A 109 8.48 -34.25 0.50
CA ARG A 109 8.38 -34.69 1.88
C ARG A 109 7.52 -33.69 2.61
N PHE A 110 7.16 -33.96 3.86
CA PHE A 110 6.43 -33.00 4.70
C PHE A 110 7.35 -31.85 5.17
N THR A 111 8.01 -31.21 4.21
CA THR A 111 8.81 -30.00 4.33
C THR A 111 8.35 -28.98 3.30
N TYR A 112 8.61 -27.70 3.57
CA TYR A 112 8.31 -26.60 2.65
C TYR A 112 9.20 -25.39 2.93
N LEU A 113 9.32 -24.47 1.97
CA LEU A 113 10.05 -23.21 2.18
C LEU A 113 9.14 -22.15 2.81
N THR A 114 9.66 -21.52 3.85
CA THR A 114 9.11 -20.28 4.43
C THR A 114 9.20 -19.12 3.45
N MET A 115 8.50 -18.02 3.73
CA MET A 115 8.58 -16.80 2.91
C MET A 115 9.98 -16.15 2.95
N THR A 116 10.80 -16.49 3.95
CA THR A 116 12.21 -16.07 4.06
C THR A 116 13.18 -17.02 3.33
N GLY A 117 12.68 -18.13 2.78
CA GLY A 117 13.46 -19.10 2.00
C GLY A 117 14.10 -20.23 2.81
N GLU A 118 13.75 -20.37 4.09
CA GLU A 118 14.22 -21.46 4.96
C GLU A 118 13.32 -22.70 4.84
N GLU A 119 13.91 -23.90 4.76
CA GLU A 119 13.15 -25.16 4.77
C GLU A 119 12.73 -25.55 6.19
N VAL A 120 11.41 -25.71 6.39
CA VAL A 120 10.82 -26.12 7.66
C VAL A 120 10.06 -27.44 7.53
N GLU A 121 9.98 -28.21 8.62
CA GLU A 121 9.09 -29.38 8.70
C GLU A 121 7.65 -28.93 8.95
N LEU A 122 6.72 -29.44 8.14
CA LEU A 122 5.28 -29.15 8.27
C LEU A 122 4.62 -29.93 9.42
N CYS A 123 5.25 -31.01 9.86
CA CYS A 123 4.83 -31.83 10.98
C CYS A 123 6.05 -32.48 11.64
N SER A 124 5.87 -33.11 12.81
CA SER A 124 6.96 -33.77 13.51
C SER A 124 7.61 -34.86 12.66
N ARG A 125 8.93 -34.76 12.43
CA ARG A 125 9.69 -35.68 11.57
C ARG A 125 9.23 -35.61 10.11
N GLY A 126 8.76 -34.45 9.66
CA GLY A 126 8.26 -34.23 8.29
C GLY A 126 9.30 -34.55 7.21
N ARG A 127 10.59 -34.35 7.48
CA ARG A 127 11.70 -34.81 6.63
C ARG A 127 11.76 -36.32 6.46
N HIS A 128 10.99 -37.10 7.20
CA HIS A 128 10.95 -38.55 7.07
C HIS A 128 9.65 -39.07 6.43
N ILE A 129 8.68 -38.19 6.18
CA ILE A 129 7.36 -38.55 5.68
C ILE A 129 7.26 -38.13 4.21
N PRO A 130 7.19 -39.08 3.26
CA PRO A 130 6.94 -38.75 1.86
C PRO A 130 5.49 -38.32 1.64
N VAL A 131 5.28 -37.40 0.71
CA VAL A 131 3.94 -37.08 0.20
C VAL A 131 3.49 -38.22 -0.70
N ALA A 132 2.29 -38.72 -0.44
CA ALA A 132 1.66 -39.86 -1.10
C ALA A 132 0.17 -39.55 -1.33
N TRP A 133 -0.49 -40.36 -2.16
CA TRP A 133 -1.88 -40.16 -2.53
C TRP A 133 -2.80 -40.00 -1.31
N GLU A 134 -2.59 -40.81 -0.26
CA GLU A 134 -3.42 -40.87 0.93
C GLU A 134 -3.23 -39.66 1.86
N ASN A 135 -2.13 -38.92 1.72
CA ASN A 135 -1.77 -37.81 2.62
C ASN A 135 -1.63 -36.46 1.90
N LYS A 136 -1.90 -36.39 0.58
CA LYS A 136 -1.75 -35.18 -0.24
C LYS A 136 -2.55 -33.99 0.30
N ASP A 137 -3.78 -34.24 0.77
CA ASP A 137 -4.66 -33.18 1.27
C ASP A 137 -4.17 -32.66 2.63
N ILE A 138 -3.57 -33.52 3.44
CA ILE A 138 -2.93 -33.14 4.71
C ILE A 138 -1.70 -32.26 4.43
N TYR A 139 -0.90 -32.63 3.42
CA TYR A 139 0.25 -31.83 2.98
C TYR A 139 -0.18 -30.44 2.49
N ALA A 140 -1.20 -30.37 1.63
CA ALA A 140 -1.75 -29.10 1.13
C ALA A 140 -2.29 -28.22 2.27
N ALA A 141 -3.05 -28.80 3.20
CA ALA A 141 -3.55 -28.08 4.37
C ALA A 141 -2.42 -27.57 5.28
N ALA A 142 -1.33 -28.33 5.42
CA ALA A 142 -0.18 -27.92 6.21
C ALA A 142 0.61 -26.77 5.55
N ILE A 143 0.77 -26.77 4.23
CA ILE A 143 1.36 -25.64 3.48
C ILE A 143 0.52 -24.38 3.66
N ARG A 144 -0.80 -24.48 3.48
CA ARG A 144 -1.72 -23.36 3.72
C ARG A 144 -1.59 -22.84 5.15
N SER A 145 -1.55 -23.73 6.13
CA SER A 145 -1.42 -23.36 7.55
C SER A 145 -0.07 -22.68 7.87
N LEU A 146 1.02 -23.09 7.20
CA LEU A 146 2.32 -22.42 7.30
C LEU A 146 2.20 -20.97 6.81
N ARG A 147 1.69 -20.76 5.59
CA ARG A 147 1.57 -19.41 5.00
C ARG A 147 0.66 -18.50 5.81
N LEU A 148 -0.47 -18.99 6.30
CA LEU A 148 -1.37 -18.18 7.14
C LEU A 148 -0.71 -17.76 8.44
N ARG A 149 0.07 -18.65 9.08
CA ARG A 149 0.83 -18.31 10.29
C ARG A 149 1.89 -17.25 10.03
N GLU A 150 2.60 -17.38 8.91
CA GLU A 150 3.58 -16.38 8.46
C GLU A 150 2.93 -15.02 8.18
N LEU A 151 1.75 -15.00 7.54
CA LEU A 151 1.01 -13.76 7.29
C LEU A 151 0.43 -13.15 8.57
N GLN A 152 -0.01 -13.99 9.51
CA GLN A 152 -0.56 -13.53 10.79
C GLN A 152 0.54 -12.87 11.64
N ASN A 153 1.75 -13.45 11.68
CA ASN A 153 2.93 -12.87 12.32
C ASN A 153 2.64 -12.24 13.70
N ASP A 154 2.11 -13.05 14.62
CA ASP A 154 1.55 -12.57 15.90
C ASP A 154 2.54 -11.74 16.73
N GLU A 155 3.83 -12.09 16.72
CA GLU A 155 4.87 -11.36 17.45
C GLU A 155 5.02 -9.93 16.91
N CYS A 156 5.18 -9.79 15.59
CA CYS A 156 5.28 -8.48 14.94
C CYS A 156 4.01 -7.65 15.13
N ALA A 157 2.85 -8.27 14.91
CA ALA A 157 1.57 -7.59 15.04
C ALA A 157 1.31 -7.11 16.47
N THR A 158 1.73 -7.89 17.47
CA THR A 158 1.64 -7.51 18.89
C THR A 158 2.49 -6.28 19.18
N ALA A 159 3.72 -6.21 18.68
CA ALA A 159 4.60 -5.06 18.85
C ALA A 159 4.02 -3.79 18.20
N VAL A 160 3.51 -3.88 16.97
CA VAL A 160 2.84 -2.76 16.28
C VAL A 160 1.58 -2.32 17.04
N ARG A 161 0.75 -3.27 17.50
CA ARG A 161 -0.45 -2.98 18.31
C ARG A 161 -0.10 -2.29 19.64
N ALA A 162 0.98 -2.69 20.30
CA ALA A 162 1.44 -2.04 21.52
C ALA A 162 1.81 -0.57 21.28
N GLY A 163 2.56 -0.30 20.21
CA GLY A 163 2.91 1.06 19.79
C GLY A 163 1.69 1.91 19.45
N LEU A 164 0.78 1.35 18.66
CA LEU A 164 -0.49 1.99 18.28
C LEU A 164 -1.35 2.33 19.51
N GLY A 165 -1.46 1.38 20.45
CA GLY A 165 -2.18 1.54 21.71
C GLY A 165 -1.63 2.61 22.64
N SER A 166 -0.38 3.04 22.45
CA SER A 166 0.22 4.15 23.20
C SER A 166 -0.24 5.54 22.71
N ILE A 167 -0.81 5.63 21.50
CA ILE A 167 -1.26 6.88 20.87
C ILE A 167 -2.79 6.95 20.80
N VAL A 168 -3.46 5.84 20.47
CA VAL A 168 -4.92 5.75 20.35
C VAL A 168 -5.48 4.60 21.20
N PRO A 169 -6.68 4.74 21.81
CA PRO A 169 -7.29 3.65 22.56
C PRO A 169 -7.54 2.42 21.67
N LEU A 170 -7.01 1.26 22.05
CA LEU A 170 -7.13 0.02 21.27
C LEU A 170 -8.59 -0.42 21.04
N GLN A 171 -9.52 -0.01 21.90
CA GLN A 171 -10.94 -0.27 21.74
C GLN A 171 -11.48 0.31 20.43
N LEU A 172 -10.93 1.43 19.94
CA LEU A 172 -11.33 2.01 18.65
C LEU A 172 -11.05 1.06 17.49
N LEU A 173 -9.97 0.27 17.56
CA LEU A 173 -9.62 -0.68 16.50
C LEU A 173 -10.69 -1.75 16.32
N THR A 174 -11.40 -2.12 17.39
CA THR A 174 -12.49 -3.13 17.32
C THR A 174 -13.74 -2.64 16.58
N THR A 175 -13.81 -1.35 16.28
CA THR A 175 -14.93 -0.73 15.54
C THR A 175 -14.63 -0.46 14.08
N LEU A 176 -13.37 -0.66 13.65
CA LEU A 176 -12.92 -0.42 12.29
C LEU A 176 -12.81 -1.73 11.52
N SER A 177 -13.27 -1.73 10.28
CA SER A 177 -12.89 -2.76 9.33
C SER A 177 -11.40 -2.62 8.92
N PRO A 178 -10.76 -3.67 8.39
CA PRO A 178 -9.39 -3.61 7.89
C PRO A 178 -9.19 -2.50 6.84
N LEU A 179 -10.16 -2.34 5.93
CA LEU A 179 -10.11 -1.30 4.90
C LEU A 179 -10.21 0.10 5.50
N GLU A 180 -11.09 0.32 6.48
CA GLU A 180 -11.18 1.62 7.16
C GLU A 180 -9.90 1.94 7.94
N MET A 181 -9.27 0.93 8.54
CA MET A 181 -7.98 1.08 9.22
C MET A 181 -6.89 1.51 8.23
N GLU A 182 -6.81 0.87 7.06
CA GLU A 182 -5.90 1.26 5.97
C GLU A 182 -6.18 2.70 5.51
N LEU A 183 -7.43 3.02 5.18
CA LEU A 183 -7.79 4.33 4.64
C LEU A 183 -7.57 5.48 5.64
N ARG A 184 -7.80 5.26 6.94
CA ARG A 184 -7.53 6.27 7.98
C ARG A 184 -6.03 6.49 8.20
N THR A 185 -5.23 5.44 8.03
CA THR A 185 -3.79 5.49 8.29
C THR A 185 -3.02 5.99 7.07
N CYS A 186 -3.45 5.55 5.89
CA CYS A 186 -2.71 5.70 4.64
C CYS A 186 -3.44 6.55 3.61
N GLY A 187 -4.69 6.95 3.81
CA GLY A 187 -5.45 7.67 2.80
C GLY A 187 -5.77 6.81 1.58
N LEU A 188 -6.32 7.43 0.54
CA LEU A 188 -6.67 6.71 -0.69
C LEU A 188 -5.39 6.26 -1.44
N PRO A 189 -5.36 5.03 -1.99
CA PRO A 189 -4.22 4.53 -2.77
C PRO A 189 -4.14 5.17 -4.17
N TYR A 190 -5.08 6.04 -4.52
CA TYR A 190 -5.14 6.79 -5.77
C TYR A 190 -5.66 8.21 -5.51
N ILE A 191 -5.41 9.12 -6.43
CA ILE A 191 -5.89 10.50 -6.34
C ILE A 191 -7.30 10.58 -6.90
N ASN A 192 -8.27 10.83 -6.02
CA ASN A 192 -9.64 11.13 -6.40
C ASN A 192 -9.75 12.63 -6.75
N LEU A 193 -9.78 12.94 -8.06
CA LEU A 193 -9.88 14.31 -8.56
C LEU A 193 -11.18 15.01 -8.19
N GLU A 194 -12.30 14.29 -8.18
CA GLU A 194 -13.59 14.85 -7.78
C GLU A 194 -13.54 15.31 -6.32
N PHE A 195 -12.96 14.49 -5.45
CA PHE A 195 -12.73 14.84 -4.05
C PHE A 195 -11.80 16.04 -3.92
N LEU A 196 -10.68 16.07 -4.65
CA LEU A 196 -9.72 17.17 -4.59
C LEU A 196 -10.37 18.49 -5.04
N LYS A 197 -11.10 18.46 -6.17
CA LYS A 197 -11.82 19.62 -6.73
C LYS A 197 -12.89 20.13 -5.78
N ALA A 198 -13.70 19.22 -5.25
CA ALA A 198 -14.77 19.53 -4.30
C ALA A 198 -14.27 20.23 -3.02
N HIS A 199 -13.01 20.05 -2.66
CA HIS A 199 -12.40 20.60 -1.44
C HIS A 199 -11.30 21.63 -1.71
N THR A 200 -11.17 22.12 -2.94
CA THR A 200 -10.20 23.17 -3.30
C THR A 200 -10.74 24.56 -2.94
N MET A 201 -9.89 25.41 -2.36
CA MET A 201 -10.21 26.81 -2.05
C MET A 201 -9.55 27.77 -3.05
N TYR A 202 -10.33 28.68 -3.62
CA TYR A 202 -9.84 29.74 -4.49
C TYR A 202 -9.55 31.00 -3.66
N GLN A 203 -8.32 31.53 -3.75
CA GLN A 203 -7.95 32.77 -3.06
C GLN A 203 -8.60 33.99 -3.73
N VAL A 204 -8.60 35.11 -3.00
CA VAL A 204 -9.22 36.37 -3.45
C VAL A 204 -8.73 36.74 -4.87
N GLY A 205 -9.69 37.03 -5.76
CA GLY A 205 -9.43 37.38 -7.15
C GLY A 205 -9.50 36.20 -8.14
N LEU A 206 -9.86 35.01 -7.67
CA LEU A 206 -10.14 33.84 -8.50
C LEU A 206 -11.55 33.31 -8.23
N MET A 207 -12.19 32.81 -9.28
CA MET A 207 -13.46 32.08 -9.21
C MET A 207 -13.32 30.71 -9.86
N GLU A 208 -14.08 29.72 -9.36
CA GLU A 208 -14.12 28.38 -9.95
C GLU A 208 -14.51 28.39 -11.44
N THR A 209 -15.32 29.37 -11.84
CA THR A 209 -15.80 29.58 -13.21
C THR A 209 -14.81 30.30 -14.12
N ASP A 210 -13.62 30.68 -13.62
CA ASP A 210 -12.63 31.33 -14.47
C ASP A 210 -12.08 30.33 -15.49
N GLN A 211 -11.93 30.77 -16.74
CA GLN A 211 -11.53 29.89 -17.85
C GLN A 211 -10.21 29.15 -17.60
N HIS A 212 -9.22 29.81 -17.00
CA HIS A 212 -7.94 29.17 -16.66
C HIS A 212 -8.05 28.15 -15.52
N ILE A 213 -9.07 28.24 -14.66
CA ILE A 213 -9.37 27.22 -13.64
C ILE A 213 -10.04 26.01 -14.30
N GLU A 214 -10.95 26.23 -15.26
CA GLU A 214 -11.49 25.14 -16.08
C GLU A 214 -10.39 24.39 -16.83
N PHE A 215 -9.41 25.12 -17.39
CA PHE A 215 -8.24 24.51 -18.03
C PHE A 215 -7.40 23.69 -17.04
N PHE A 216 -7.21 24.18 -15.82
CA PHE A 216 -6.43 23.47 -14.79
C PHE A 216 -7.06 22.12 -14.47
N TRP A 217 -8.37 22.08 -14.20
CA TRP A 217 -9.07 20.83 -13.92
C TRP A 217 -9.13 19.91 -15.14
N GLY A 218 -9.42 20.46 -16.32
CA GLY A 218 -9.40 19.69 -17.57
C GLY A 218 -8.04 19.06 -17.85
N ALA A 219 -6.94 19.75 -17.55
CA ALA A 219 -5.60 19.21 -17.70
C ALA A 219 -5.30 18.09 -16.70
N LEU A 220 -5.72 18.22 -15.44
CA LEU A 220 -5.58 17.15 -14.44
C LEU A 220 -6.43 15.93 -14.78
N GLU A 221 -7.62 16.09 -15.35
CA GLU A 221 -8.46 14.98 -15.83
C GLU A 221 -7.79 14.18 -16.96
N MET A 222 -6.84 14.79 -17.68
CA MET A 222 -6.04 14.12 -18.72
C MET A 222 -4.81 13.37 -18.16
N PHE A 223 -4.50 13.50 -16.87
CA PHE A 223 -3.36 12.85 -16.24
C PHE A 223 -3.66 11.39 -15.88
N ALA A 224 -2.67 10.52 -16.07
CA ALA A 224 -2.71 9.19 -15.46
C ALA A 224 -2.52 9.30 -13.93
N GLN A 225 -2.91 8.26 -13.17
CA GLN A 225 -2.75 8.26 -11.70
C GLN A 225 -1.30 8.52 -11.26
N GLU A 226 -0.31 8.03 -11.98
CA GLU A 226 1.10 8.31 -11.71
C GLU A 226 1.43 9.81 -11.83
N GLU A 227 0.89 10.50 -12.85
CA GLU A 227 1.06 11.94 -13.03
C GLU A 227 0.31 12.73 -11.93
N LEU A 228 -0.86 12.26 -11.51
CA LEU A 228 -1.61 12.85 -10.40
C LEU A 228 -0.87 12.72 -9.07
N CYS A 229 -0.29 11.56 -8.75
CA CYS A 229 0.54 11.38 -7.57
C CYS A 229 1.75 12.32 -7.57
N LYS A 230 2.42 12.47 -8.73
CA LYS A 230 3.52 13.43 -8.90
C LYS A 230 3.05 14.87 -8.71
N PHE A 231 1.85 15.21 -9.16
CA PHE A 231 1.25 16.52 -8.93
C PHE A 231 1.00 16.81 -7.45
N ILE A 232 0.43 15.88 -6.69
CA ILE A 232 0.24 16.05 -5.24
C ILE A 232 1.60 16.20 -4.53
N LYS A 233 2.59 15.40 -4.93
CA LYS A 233 3.96 15.51 -4.40
C LYS A 233 4.60 16.85 -4.73
N PHE A 234 4.43 17.35 -5.94
CA PHE A 234 4.88 18.70 -6.33
C PHE A 234 4.17 19.78 -5.49
N ALA A 235 2.85 19.71 -5.36
CA ALA A 235 2.06 20.76 -4.76
C ALA A 235 2.13 20.83 -3.22
N CYS A 236 2.31 19.71 -2.53
CA CYS A 236 2.34 19.68 -1.06
C CYS A 236 3.28 18.65 -0.43
N ASN A 237 4.17 18.03 -1.21
CA ASN A 237 5.12 17.00 -0.76
C ASN A 237 4.44 15.82 -0.03
N GLN A 238 3.21 15.50 -0.43
CA GLN A 238 2.49 14.29 0.00
C GLN A 238 2.40 13.32 -1.18
N GLU A 239 2.29 12.02 -0.89
CA GLU A 239 2.10 11.01 -1.94
C GLU A 239 0.65 10.50 -2.00
N ARG A 240 -0.15 10.78 -0.97
CA ARG A 240 -1.56 10.39 -0.86
C ARG A 240 -2.41 11.54 -0.36
N ILE A 241 -3.71 11.44 -0.64
CA ILE A 241 -4.72 12.38 -0.15
C ILE A 241 -5.52 11.75 1.01
N PRO A 242 -5.92 12.53 2.03
CA PRO A 242 -6.83 12.06 3.07
C PRO A 242 -8.13 11.55 2.45
N PHE A 243 -8.70 10.52 3.08
CA PHE A 243 -10.00 9.97 2.69
C PHE A 243 -11.16 10.92 3.04
N THR A 244 -10.98 11.78 4.04
CA THR A 244 -11.99 12.75 4.51
C THR A 244 -11.40 14.16 4.60
N CYS A 245 -12.18 15.19 4.24
CA CYS A 245 -11.83 16.59 4.50
C CYS A 245 -12.87 17.20 5.45
N PRO A 246 -12.48 17.67 6.65
CA PRO A 246 -13.38 18.37 7.56
C PRO A 246 -13.94 19.68 6.99
N CYS A 247 -13.40 20.16 5.87
CA CYS A 247 -13.67 21.48 5.31
C CYS A 247 -15.12 21.70 4.84
N LYS A 248 -15.93 20.64 4.64
CA LYS A 248 -17.37 20.78 4.31
C LYS A 248 -18.32 20.56 5.49
N ASP A 249 -17.93 19.71 6.45
CA ASP A 249 -18.78 19.32 7.58
C ASP A 249 -18.45 20.09 8.87
N GLY A 250 -17.38 20.88 8.86
CA GLY A 250 -16.80 21.49 10.04
C GLY A 250 -17.15 22.96 10.25
N GLY A 251 -17.61 23.29 11.46
CA GLY A 251 -17.61 24.67 11.95
C GLY A 251 -16.19 25.25 12.07
N PRO A 252 -16.03 26.54 12.40
CA PRO A 252 -14.73 27.23 12.45
C PRO A 252 -13.66 26.59 13.36
N ASP A 253 -14.02 25.63 14.21
CA ASP A 253 -13.13 24.89 15.12
C ASP A 253 -12.71 23.49 14.63
N THR A 254 -13.12 23.03 13.43
CA THR A 254 -12.58 21.77 12.90
C THR A 254 -11.16 21.95 12.44
N ALA A 255 -10.22 21.31 13.15
CA ALA A 255 -8.82 21.27 12.75
C ALA A 255 -8.69 20.73 11.31
N HIS A 256 -8.17 21.56 10.42
CA HIS A 256 -7.81 21.12 9.08
C HIS A 256 -6.62 20.17 9.16
N VAL A 257 -6.70 19.07 8.40
CA VAL A 257 -5.59 18.14 8.20
C VAL A 257 -4.48 18.87 7.44
N PRO A 258 -3.32 19.20 8.03
CA PRO A 258 -2.28 19.88 7.27
C PRO A 258 -1.74 18.95 6.16
N PRO A 259 -1.50 19.43 4.94
CA PRO A 259 -1.60 20.83 4.49
C PRO A 259 -2.94 21.18 3.78
N TYR A 260 -3.97 20.34 3.88
CA TYR A 260 -5.30 20.53 3.28
C TYR A 260 -6.05 21.73 3.88
N PRO A 261 -7.00 22.33 3.13
CA PRO A 261 -7.33 22.05 1.73
C PRO A 261 -6.30 22.61 0.74
N MET A 262 -6.31 22.07 -0.49
CA MET A 262 -5.56 22.67 -1.60
C MET A 262 -6.08 24.09 -1.88
N LYS A 263 -5.18 25.03 -2.10
CA LYS A 263 -5.50 26.43 -2.41
C LYS A 263 -4.98 26.80 -3.79
N ILE A 264 -5.78 27.48 -4.60
CA ILE A 264 -5.33 28.08 -5.85
C ILE A 264 -5.31 29.59 -5.69
N ALA A 265 -4.20 30.21 -6.05
CA ALA A 265 -3.94 31.63 -5.89
C ALA A 265 -3.42 32.26 -7.18
N PRO A 266 -3.60 33.57 -7.38
CA PRO A 266 -2.99 34.30 -8.49
C PRO A 266 -1.47 34.13 -8.53
N PRO A 267 -0.83 34.27 -9.71
CA PRO A 267 0.61 34.17 -9.84
C PRO A 267 1.33 35.34 -9.16
N ASP A 268 2.60 35.14 -8.79
CA ASP A 268 3.44 36.23 -8.28
C ASP A 268 3.79 37.20 -9.41
N GLY A 269 3.35 38.45 -9.27
CA GLY A 269 3.64 39.52 -10.23
C GLY A 269 2.83 39.44 -11.54
N THR A 270 2.83 40.56 -12.29
CA THR A 270 2.02 40.73 -13.51
C THR A 270 2.86 40.96 -14.76
N ALA A 271 4.19 40.91 -14.66
CA ALA A 271 5.09 41.16 -15.79
C ALA A 271 5.14 39.96 -16.75
N GLY A 272 5.18 40.27 -18.06
CA GLY A 272 5.30 39.27 -19.13
C GLY A 272 4.03 38.49 -19.45
N SER A 273 4.11 37.64 -20.48
CA SER A 273 2.99 36.79 -20.90
C SER A 273 2.70 35.72 -19.83
N PRO A 274 1.44 35.48 -19.44
CA PRO A 274 1.07 34.36 -18.58
C PRO A 274 1.61 33.02 -19.06
N ASP A 275 1.61 32.79 -20.37
CA ASP A 275 2.03 31.54 -21.02
C ASP A 275 3.52 31.23 -20.86
N SER A 276 4.33 32.25 -20.60
CA SER A 276 5.76 32.06 -20.32
C SER A 276 6.06 31.72 -18.85
N ARG A 277 5.10 31.93 -17.92
CA ARG A 277 5.35 31.78 -16.49
C ARG A 277 5.26 30.32 -16.05
N TYR A 278 6.08 29.96 -15.07
CA TYR A 278 6.02 28.66 -14.39
C TYR A 278 4.98 28.66 -13.28
N ILE A 279 4.41 27.50 -13.00
CA ILE A 279 3.56 27.26 -11.84
C ILE A 279 4.45 27.25 -10.61
N ARG A 280 4.09 28.02 -9.58
CA ARG A 280 4.79 28.02 -8.29
C ARG A 280 3.91 27.43 -7.20
N VAL A 281 4.52 26.88 -6.16
CA VAL A 281 3.81 26.24 -5.06
C VAL A 281 4.39 26.65 -3.71
N GLU A 282 3.52 26.80 -2.72
CA GLU A 282 3.89 26.90 -1.31
C GLU A 282 3.47 25.58 -0.63
N THR A 283 4.39 24.60 -0.64
CA THR A 283 4.08 23.21 -0.27
C THR A 283 3.53 23.06 1.15
N CYS A 284 4.04 23.85 2.10
CA CYS A 284 3.58 23.87 3.48
C CYS A 284 2.10 24.28 3.63
N MET A 285 1.59 25.07 2.68
CA MET A 285 0.20 25.56 2.67
C MET A 285 -0.69 24.87 1.63
N PHE A 286 -0.14 23.90 0.89
CA PHE A 286 -0.76 23.28 -0.29
C PHE A 286 -1.33 24.35 -1.25
N MET A 287 -0.56 25.41 -1.51
CA MET A 287 -0.99 26.53 -2.33
C MET A 287 -0.32 26.50 -3.70
N ILE A 288 -1.11 26.62 -4.76
CA ILE A 288 -0.67 26.67 -6.15
C ILE A 288 -0.88 28.09 -6.68
N LYS A 289 0.20 28.75 -7.08
CA LYS A 289 0.20 30.04 -7.77
C LYS A 289 0.05 29.78 -9.26
N LEU A 290 -1.16 29.93 -9.78
CA LEU A 290 -1.52 29.49 -11.12
C LEU A 290 -1.56 30.68 -12.10
N PRO A 291 -0.67 30.75 -13.10
CA PRO A 291 -0.79 31.75 -14.15
C PRO A 291 -2.09 31.57 -14.97
N GLN A 292 -2.64 32.70 -15.44
CA GLN A 292 -3.81 32.72 -16.32
C GLN A 292 -3.44 32.32 -17.75
N TYR A 293 -3.13 31.04 -17.97
CA TYR A 293 -2.74 30.52 -19.27
C TYR A 293 -3.85 30.68 -20.31
N SER A 294 -3.47 30.96 -21.56
CA SER A 294 -4.40 31.30 -22.63
C SER A 294 -5.12 30.10 -23.25
N SER A 295 -4.63 28.88 -23.03
CA SER A 295 -5.25 27.65 -23.55
C SER A 295 -5.04 26.43 -22.65
N LEU A 296 -5.87 25.40 -22.85
CA LEU A 296 -5.75 24.10 -22.18
C LEU A 296 -4.43 23.40 -22.52
N GLU A 297 -3.97 23.49 -23.76
CA GLU A 297 -2.72 22.87 -24.21
C GLU A 297 -1.52 23.44 -23.45
N ILE A 298 -1.47 24.76 -23.28
CA ILE A 298 -0.40 25.44 -22.52
C ILE A 298 -0.48 25.05 -21.04
N MET A 299 -1.69 25.02 -20.46
CA MET A 299 -1.89 24.56 -19.08
C MET A 299 -1.36 23.14 -18.87
N LEU A 300 -1.71 22.21 -19.77
CA LEU A 300 -1.28 20.81 -19.72
C LEU A 300 0.24 20.70 -19.84
N GLU A 301 0.85 21.41 -20.79
CA GLU A 301 2.30 21.45 -20.96
C GLU A 301 3.00 21.97 -19.70
N LYS A 302 2.51 23.07 -19.10
CA LYS A 302 3.10 23.69 -17.92
C LYS A 302 2.95 22.84 -16.67
N LEU A 303 1.79 22.18 -16.47
CA LEU A 303 1.60 21.23 -15.38
C LEU A 303 2.53 20.02 -15.53
N ARG A 304 2.61 19.43 -16.73
CA ARG A 304 3.54 18.32 -17.00
C ARG A 304 4.99 18.73 -16.79
N CYS A 305 5.34 19.95 -17.19
CA CYS A 305 6.66 20.50 -16.97
C CYS A 305 6.95 20.59 -15.46
N ALA A 306 6.05 21.19 -14.68
CA ALA A 306 6.20 21.38 -13.24
C ALA A 306 6.39 20.07 -12.46
N ILE A 307 5.66 19.00 -12.81
CA ILE A 307 5.75 17.72 -12.10
C ILE A 307 6.94 16.84 -12.51
N HIS A 308 7.60 17.14 -13.64
CA HIS A 308 8.73 16.36 -14.15
C HIS A 308 10.07 17.09 -14.06
N TYR A 309 10.09 18.41 -14.23
CA TYR A 309 11.30 19.22 -14.25
C TYR A 309 11.39 20.05 -12.98
N ARG A 310 12.32 19.66 -12.09
CA ARG A 310 12.65 20.40 -10.86
C ARG A 310 13.58 21.59 -11.16
N GLU A 311 13.21 22.48 -12.07
CA GLU A 311 13.88 23.77 -12.14
C GLU A 311 13.30 24.67 -11.05
N ASP A 312 14.09 24.93 -10.01
CA ASP A 312 13.73 25.91 -8.98
C ASP A 312 13.73 27.30 -9.63
N PRO A 313 12.58 28.00 -9.72
CA PRO A 313 12.48 29.31 -10.36
C PRO A 313 13.17 30.44 -9.57
N LEU A 314 13.81 30.13 -8.44
CA LEU A 314 14.75 31.00 -7.72
C LEU A 314 16.22 30.76 -8.10
N SER A 315 16.52 29.76 -8.93
CA SER A 315 17.87 29.45 -9.43
C SER A 315 18.30 30.36 -10.60
N GLY A 316 17.83 31.61 -10.60
CA GLY A 316 18.36 32.67 -11.46
C GLY A 316 19.69 33.20 -10.95
#